data_AF-A0A7S1PUH6-F1
#
_entry.id   AF-A0A7S1PUH6-F1
#
_cell.length_a   1.000
_cell.length_b   1.000
_cell.length_c   1.000
_cell.angle_alpha   90.00
_cell.angle_beta   90.00
_cell.angle_gamma   90.00
#
_symmetry.space_group_name_H-M   'P 1'
#
loop_
_entity.id
_entity.type
_entity.pdbx_description
1 polymer ?
#
loop_
_entity_poly.entity_id
_entity_poly.type
_entity_poly.pdbx_seq_one_letter_code
_entity_poly.pdbx_strand_id
1 'polypeptide(L)'
;QLPCGHAACSDCVVDYLRSLIGEGKVLPADLCCCLPECRAPFPEGFVSSLLCATPDGREVHRRLLDLQASRFVPEPDAGEQLLDCPTPGCCKVLVPNDLVAGRREVTCPSCALRFCAGCCKPAHSG
;
A
#
# COMPACT_ATOMS: atom_id res chain seq x y z
N GLN A 1 17.80 -0.56 20.32
CA GLN A 1 18.85 -0.90 19.33
C GLN A 1 18.16 -1.28 18.02
N LEU A 2 18.70 -0.87 16.87
CA LEU A 2 18.13 -1.18 15.56
C LEU A 2 18.45 -2.61 15.11
N PRO A 3 17.68 -3.21 14.17
CA PRO A 3 17.95 -4.55 13.63
C PRO A 3 19.35 -4.69 13.01
N CYS A 4 19.90 -3.60 12.47
CA CYS A 4 21.25 -3.55 11.90
C CYS A 4 22.36 -3.33 12.95
N GLY A 5 22.04 -3.36 14.25
CA GLY A 5 23.00 -3.21 15.35
C GLY A 5 23.28 -1.78 15.79
N HIS A 6 22.91 -0.77 15.00
CA HIS A 6 23.12 0.65 15.32
C HIS A 6 22.23 1.13 16.48
N ALA A 7 22.71 2.13 17.21
CA ALA A 7 21.98 2.75 18.31
C ALA A 7 21.10 3.90 17.81
N ALA A 8 19.82 3.84 18.16
CA ALA A 8 18.86 4.92 18.01
C ALA A 8 17.77 4.74 19.06
N CYS A 9 17.20 5.85 19.54
CA CYS A 9 16.06 5.82 20.45
C CYS A 9 14.79 5.49 19.67
N SER A 10 13.82 4.81 20.29
CA SER A 10 12.56 4.44 19.61
C SER A 10 11.83 5.67 19.06
N ASP A 11 11.76 6.75 19.84
CA ASP A 11 11.09 7.99 19.43
C ASP A 11 11.75 8.62 18.20
N CYS A 12 13.09 8.64 18.18
CA CYS A 12 13.90 9.14 17.08
C CYS A 12 13.61 8.37 15.77
N VAL A 13 13.44 7.05 15.88
CA VAL A 13 13.15 6.19 14.73
C VAL A 13 11.71 6.36 14.27
N VAL A 14 10.76 6.51 15.19
CA VAL A 14 9.36 6.80 14.87
C VAL A 14 9.25 8.14 14.14
N ASP A 15 9.93 9.19 14.62
CA ASP A 15 9.92 10.51 13.98
C ASP A 15 10.56 10.48 12.60
N TYR A 16 11.66 9.75 12.44
CA TYR A 16 12.28 9.52 11.14
C TYR A 16 11.35 8.80 10.16
N LEU A 17 10.71 7.70 10.60
CA LEU A 17 9.74 6.98 9.78
C LEU A 17 8.53 7.85 9.43
N ARG A 18 8.05 8.67 10.37
CA ARG A 18 6.97 9.64 10.14
C ARG A 18 7.34 10.63 9.04
N SER A 19 8.58 11.12 9.01
CA SER A 19 9.07 12.01 7.93
C SER A 19 9.04 11.30 6.57
N LEU A 20 9.60 10.09 6.49
CA LEU A 20 9.61 9.30 5.24
C LEU A 20 8.19 9.05 4.72
N ILE A 21 7.29 8.60 5.58
CA ILE A 21 5.89 8.33 5.24
C ILE A 21 5.17 9.63 4.85
N GLY A 22 5.47 10.74 5.53
CA GLY A 22 4.99 12.07 5.19
C GLY A 22 5.38 12.51 3.77
N GLU A 23 6.58 12.15 3.34
CA GLU A 23 7.11 12.36 1.98
C GLU A 23 6.63 11.29 0.97
N GLY A 24 5.83 10.31 1.41
CA GLY A 24 5.36 9.22 0.57
C GLY A 24 6.45 8.19 0.23
N LYS A 25 7.53 8.11 1.01
CA LYS A 25 8.57 7.08 0.89
C LYS A 25 8.16 5.85 1.71
N VAL A 26 7.53 4.89 1.04
CA VAL A 26 6.85 3.73 1.68
C VAL A 26 7.27 2.39 1.10
N LEU A 27 8.25 2.38 0.18
CA LEU A 27 8.78 1.14 -0.36
C LEU A 27 9.69 0.48 0.69
N PRO A 28 9.85 -0.86 0.66
CA PRO A 28 10.75 -1.55 1.59
C PRO A 28 12.19 -0.99 1.58
N ALA A 29 12.66 -0.52 0.42
CA ALA A 29 13.97 0.11 0.28
C ALA A 29 14.08 1.50 0.94
N ASP A 30 12.95 2.20 1.12
CA ASP A 30 12.90 3.49 1.79
C ASP A 30 12.94 3.35 3.31
N LEU A 31 12.24 2.34 3.83
CA LEU A 31 12.08 2.06 5.25
C LEU A 31 13.34 1.39 5.82
N CYS A 32 14.38 2.17 6.00
CA CYS A 32 15.71 1.68 6.35
C CYS A 32 16.37 2.47 7.47
N CYS A 33 17.50 1.97 7.96
CA CYS A 33 18.32 2.62 8.98
C CYS A 33 18.54 4.11 8.68
N CYS A 34 18.33 4.96 9.70
CA CYS A 34 18.50 6.41 9.59
C CYS A 34 19.96 6.85 9.44
N LEU A 35 20.95 5.97 9.69
CA LEU A 35 22.35 6.26 9.42
C LEU A 35 22.62 6.19 7.90
N PRO A 36 23.12 7.28 7.27
CA PRO A 36 23.35 7.34 5.83
C PRO A 36 24.31 6.26 5.29
N GLU A 37 25.30 5.86 6.07
CA GLU A 37 26.29 4.84 5.66
C GLU A 37 25.75 3.41 5.74
N CYS A 38 24.67 3.18 6.50
CA CYS A 38 24.11 1.85 6.71
C CYS A 38 22.95 1.59 5.75
N ARG A 39 21.88 2.39 5.81
CA ARG A 39 20.66 2.25 5.00
C ARG A 39 20.11 0.81 4.90
N ALA A 40 20.42 -0.05 5.87
CA ALA A 40 19.91 -1.41 5.91
C ALA A 40 18.38 -1.38 6.08
N PRO A 41 17.62 -2.11 5.25
CA PRO A 41 16.16 -2.09 5.30
C PRO A 41 15.68 -2.65 6.64
N PHE A 42 14.65 -2.02 7.19
CA PHE A 42 13.99 -2.52 8.39
C PHE A 42 13.06 -3.68 8.01
N PRO A 43 13.08 -4.80 8.75
CA PRO A 43 12.07 -5.84 8.60
C PRO A 43 10.67 -5.27 8.88
N GLU A 44 9.67 -5.72 8.11
CA GLU A 44 8.28 -5.25 8.24
C GLU A 44 7.75 -5.41 9.67
N GLY A 45 8.05 -6.55 10.31
CA GLY A 45 7.66 -6.81 11.70
C GLY A 45 8.28 -5.82 12.70
N PHE A 46 9.50 -5.32 12.44
CA PHE A 46 10.13 -4.29 13.27
C PHE A 46 9.42 -2.94 13.11
N VAL A 47 9.15 -2.52 11.87
CA VAL A 47 8.43 -1.25 11.59
C VAL A 47 7.04 -1.28 12.21
N SER A 48 6.31 -2.36 12.01
CA SER A 48 4.96 -2.53 12.56
C SER A 48 4.97 -2.55 14.09
N SER A 49 5.87 -3.31 14.72
CA SER A 49 5.99 -3.33 16.18
C SER A 49 6.35 -1.97 16.76
N LEU A 50 7.24 -1.23 16.11
CA LEU A 50 7.70 0.07 16.59
C LEU A 50 6.60 1.13 16.48
N LEU A 51 5.94 1.23 15.33
CA LEU A 51 4.88 2.21 15.12
C LEU A 51 3.62 1.88 15.93
N CYS A 52 3.24 0.61 16.06
CA CYS A 52 2.03 0.25 16.82
C CYS A 52 2.16 0.39 18.35
N ALA A 53 3.38 0.63 18.87
CA ALA A 53 3.65 0.74 20.29
C ALA A 53 2.95 1.95 20.96
N THR A 54 2.65 3.02 20.21
CA THR A 54 2.01 4.23 20.73
C THR A 54 0.76 4.60 19.93
N PRO A 55 -0.20 5.35 20.50
CA PRO A 55 -1.36 5.85 19.76
C PRO A 55 -0.96 6.67 18.52
N ASP A 56 -0.01 7.59 18.67
CA ASP A 56 0.47 8.43 17.57
C ASP A 56 1.19 7.62 16.50
N GLY A 57 1.95 6.61 16.90
CA GLY A 57 2.62 5.70 15.97
C GLY A 57 1.63 4.83 15.19
N ARG A 58 0.51 4.41 15.79
CA ARG A 58 -0.55 3.67 15.08
C ARG A 58 -1.16 4.48 13.93
N GLU A 59 -1.30 5.79 14.08
CA GLU A 59 -1.76 6.65 12.99
C GLU A 59 -0.73 6.74 11.86
N VAL A 60 0.56 6.79 12.21
CA VAL A 60 1.66 6.72 11.23
C VAL A 60 1.66 5.37 10.50
N HIS A 61 1.44 4.27 11.23
CA HIS A 61 1.35 2.92 10.65
C HIS A 61 0.15 2.78 9.71
N ARG A 62 -1.02 3.29 10.10
CA ARG A 62 -2.21 3.33 9.24
C ARG A 62 -1.91 4.06 7.93
N ARG A 63 -1.30 5.24 8.02
CA ARG A 63 -0.91 6.03 6.83
C ARG A 63 0.12 5.31 5.96
N LEU A 64 1.06 4.58 6.55
CA LEU A 64 1.99 3.72 5.82
C LEU A 64 1.23 2.66 5.00
N LEU A 65 0.33 1.93 5.64
CA LEU A 65 -0.47 0.88 4.99
C LEU A 65 -1.36 1.46 3.88
N ASP A 66 -2.03 2.59 4.13
CA ASP A 66 -2.87 3.26 3.13
C ASP A 66 -2.05 3.64 1.88
N LEU A 67 -0.84 4.18 2.07
CA LEU A 67 0.05 4.54 0.98
C LEU A 67 0.57 3.31 0.23
N GLN A 68 0.92 2.23 0.94
CA GLN A 68 1.36 0.97 0.31
C GLN A 68 0.23 0.34 -0.50
N ALA A 69 -0.99 0.26 0.07
CA ALA A 69 -2.17 -0.24 -0.63
C ALA A 69 -2.50 0.60 -1.86
N SER A 70 -2.37 1.93 -1.79
CA SER A 70 -2.64 2.81 -2.94
C SER A 70 -1.68 2.61 -4.11
N ARG A 71 -0.46 2.09 -3.84
CA ARG A 71 0.59 1.84 -4.83
C ARG A 71 0.74 0.37 -5.18
N PHE A 72 -0.10 -0.49 -4.61
CA PHE A 72 -0.06 -1.91 -4.89
C PHE A 72 -0.35 -2.15 -6.38
N VAL A 73 0.56 -2.88 -7.02
CA VAL A 73 0.40 -3.36 -8.39
C VAL A 73 0.65 -4.87 -8.31
N PRO A 74 -0.35 -5.72 -8.67
CA PRO A 74 -0.16 -7.16 -8.72
C PRO A 74 1.03 -7.54 -9.62
N GLU A 75 1.70 -8.64 -9.29
CA GLU A 75 2.76 -9.18 -10.15
C GLU A 75 2.16 -9.59 -11.51
N PRO A 76 2.90 -9.43 -12.63
CA PRO A 76 2.36 -9.72 -13.96
C PRO A 76 1.83 -11.15 -14.14
N ASP A 77 2.37 -12.11 -13.41
CA ASP A 77 2.02 -13.53 -13.42
C ASP A 77 1.02 -13.95 -12.33
N ALA A 78 0.56 -13.01 -11.48
CA ALA A 78 -0.44 -13.28 -10.45
C ALA A 78 -1.82 -13.65 -11.04
N GLY A 79 -2.04 -13.45 -12.34
CA GLY A 79 -3.30 -13.74 -13.01
C GLY A 79 -4.44 -12.78 -12.66
N GLU A 80 -4.13 -11.69 -11.95
CA GLU A 80 -5.07 -10.69 -11.47
C GLU A 80 -4.60 -9.28 -11.80
N GLN A 81 -5.55 -8.35 -11.93
CA GLN A 81 -5.31 -6.94 -12.18
C GLN A 81 -6.15 -6.08 -11.24
N LEU A 82 -5.56 -4.98 -10.79
CA LEU A 82 -6.23 -4.00 -9.95
C LEU A 82 -6.93 -2.96 -10.82
N LEU A 83 -8.26 -2.81 -10.67
CA LEU A 83 -9.08 -1.87 -11.43
C LEU A 83 -9.64 -0.76 -10.54
N ASP A 84 -9.73 0.45 -11.07
CA ASP A 84 -10.45 1.56 -10.43
C ASP A 84 -11.96 1.42 -10.62
N CYS A 85 -12.72 1.49 -9.52
CA CYS A 85 -14.16 1.65 -9.62
C CYS A 85 -14.49 3.00 -10.29
N PRO A 86 -15.43 3.05 -11.26
CA PRO A 86 -15.79 4.29 -11.93
C PRO A 86 -16.45 5.34 -11.01
N THR A 87 -16.95 4.93 -9.86
CA THR A 87 -17.51 5.87 -8.87
C THR A 87 -16.38 6.75 -8.30
N PRO A 88 -16.46 8.08 -8.42
CA PRO A 88 -15.43 8.98 -7.89
C PRO A 88 -15.19 8.76 -6.40
N GLY A 89 -13.91 8.59 -6.02
CA GLY A 89 -13.51 8.37 -4.63
C GLY A 89 -13.83 6.99 -4.06
N CYS A 90 -14.23 6.03 -4.89
CA CYS A 90 -14.48 4.65 -4.47
C CYS A 90 -13.16 3.83 -4.43
N CYS A 91 -13.27 2.53 -4.13
CA CYS A 91 -12.14 1.64 -3.96
C CYS A 91 -11.61 1.10 -5.30
N LYS A 92 -10.41 0.51 -5.24
CA LYS A 92 -9.90 -0.37 -6.29
C LYS A 92 -10.41 -1.80 -6.06
N VAL A 93 -10.58 -2.57 -7.13
CA VAL A 93 -11.07 -3.95 -7.09
C VAL A 93 -10.04 -4.84 -7.79
N LEU A 94 -9.61 -5.90 -7.11
CA LEU A 94 -8.75 -6.92 -7.69
C LEU A 94 -9.61 -7.90 -8.47
N VAL A 95 -9.30 -8.10 -9.75
CA VAL A 95 -10.09 -8.97 -10.64
C VAL A 95 -9.18 -9.91 -11.43
N PRO A 96 -9.63 -11.13 -11.72
CA PRO A 96 -8.93 -12.03 -12.64
C PRO A 96 -8.72 -11.44 -14.04
N ASN A 97 -7.56 -11.71 -14.64
CA ASN A 97 -7.15 -11.19 -15.95
C ASN A 97 -8.05 -11.66 -17.10
N ASP A 98 -8.67 -12.83 -16.98
CA ASP A 98 -9.63 -13.35 -17.96
C ASP A 98 -10.91 -12.50 -18.04
N LEU A 99 -11.36 -11.93 -16.91
CA LEU A 99 -12.48 -10.99 -16.88
C LEU A 99 -12.11 -9.67 -17.56
N VAL A 100 -10.89 -9.18 -17.36
CA VAL A 100 -10.36 -7.97 -18.02
C VAL A 100 -10.27 -8.19 -19.53
N ALA A 101 -9.59 -9.27 -19.95
CA ALA A 101 -9.42 -9.62 -21.35
C ALA A 101 -10.76 -9.89 -22.05
N GLY A 102 -11.68 -10.56 -21.38
CA GLY A 102 -13.04 -10.84 -21.86
C GLY A 102 -14.00 -9.65 -21.74
N ARG A 103 -13.54 -8.48 -21.26
CA ARG A 103 -14.34 -7.28 -21.02
C ARG A 103 -15.65 -7.58 -20.27
N ARG A 104 -15.56 -8.45 -19.26
CA ARG A 104 -16.71 -8.89 -18.47
C ARG A 104 -17.15 -7.81 -17.49
N GLU A 105 -18.39 -7.90 -17.07
CA GLU A 105 -18.91 -7.04 -16.01
C GLU A 105 -18.48 -7.57 -14.65
N VAL A 106 -18.09 -6.65 -13.78
CA VAL A 106 -17.74 -6.93 -12.38
C VAL A 106 -18.53 -5.98 -11.47
N THR A 107 -18.75 -6.39 -10.22
CA THR A 107 -19.49 -5.60 -9.23
C THR A 107 -18.53 -5.06 -8.18
N CYS A 108 -18.52 -3.75 -7.97
CA CYS A 108 -17.75 -3.14 -6.89
C CYS A 108 -18.29 -3.59 -5.53
N PRO A 109 -17.46 -4.16 -4.63
CA PRO A 109 -17.92 -4.60 -3.31
C PRO A 109 -18.24 -3.44 -2.35
N SER A 110 -17.77 -2.23 -2.64
CA SER A 110 -17.98 -1.05 -1.79
C SER A 110 -19.25 -0.29 -2.13
N CYS A 111 -19.47 0.03 -3.41
CA CYS A 111 -20.62 0.85 -3.85
C CYS A 111 -21.69 0.07 -4.64
N ALA A 112 -21.51 -1.24 -4.84
CA ALA A 112 -22.37 -2.13 -5.63
C ALA A 112 -22.54 -1.76 -7.12
N LEU A 113 -21.78 -0.78 -7.63
CA LEU A 113 -21.81 -0.44 -9.05
C LEU A 113 -21.28 -1.60 -9.90
N ARG A 114 -22.03 -1.96 -10.95
CA ARG A 114 -21.57 -2.86 -12.00
C ARG A 114 -20.82 -2.07 -13.07
N PHE A 115 -19.63 -2.53 -13.44
CA PHE A 115 -18.79 -1.86 -14.44
C PHE A 115 -18.02 -2.86 -15.30
N CYS A 116 -17.60 -2.43 -16.48
CA CYS A 116 -16.82 -3.23 -17.41
C CYS A 116 -15.36 -3.34 -16.94
N ALA A 117 -14.87 -4.56 -16.75
CA ALA A 117 -13.49 -4.83 -16.32
C ALA A 117 -12.44 -4.39 -17.36
N GLY A 118 -12.83 -4.27 -18.63
CA GLY A 118 -11.89 -3.89 -19.70
C GLY A 118 -11.71 -2.38 -19.88
N CYS A 119 -12.69 -1.56 -19.49
CA CYS A 119 -12.65 -0.11 -19.74
C CYS A 119 -12.92 0.76 -18.50
N CYS A 120 -13.24 0.14 -17.35
CA CYS A 120 -13.57 0.81 -16.08
C CYS A 120 -14.71 1.83 -16.20
N LYS A 121 -15.68 1.61 -17.10
CA LYS A 121 -16.90 2.41 -17.25
C LYS A 121 -18.12 1.64 -16.73
N PRO A 122 -19.22 2.34 -16.37
CA PRO A 122 -20.47 1.67 -16.00
C PRO A 122 -20.86 0.57 -16.99
N ALA A 123 -21.46 -0.51 -16.47
CA ALA A 123 -21.82 -1.69 -17.24
C ALA A 123 -22.57 -1.31 -18.53
N HIS A 124 -22.14 -1.88 -19.65
CA HIS A 124 -22.65 -1.56 -20.97
C HIS A 124 -22.63 -2.81 -21.86
N SER A 125 -23.58 -2.87 -22.79
CA SER A 125 -23.50 -3.79 -23.92
C SER A 125 -22.30 -3.38 -24.78
N GLY A 126 -21.47 -4.34 -25.18
CA GLY A 126 -20.25 -4.10 -25.97
C GLY A 126 -20.48 -3.36 -27.27
#